data_AF-A0A645ISH4-F1
#
_entry.id   AF-A0A645ISH4-F1
#
_cell.length_a   1.000
_cell.length_b   1.000
_cell.length_c   1.000
_cell.angle_alpha   90.00
_cell.angle_beta   90.00
_cell.angle_gamma   90.00
#
_symmetry.space_group_name_H-M   'P 1'
#
loop_
_entity.id
_entity.type
_entity.pdbx_description
1 polymer ?
#
loop_
_entity_poly.entity_id
_entity_poly.type
_entity_poly.pdbx_seq_one_letter_code
_entity_poly.pdbx_strand_id
1 'polypeptide(L)'
;MKSKGSDAGHNGLKHIQDLIGQNYPRLRFGIGDDFPRGGQIDYVLDRFSEEQQQQLPERIEIAVDMIRSFCLAGIQNTMNQYNNK
;
A
#
# COMPACT_ATOMS: atom_id res chain seq x y z
N MET A 1 5.91 -1.78 3.23
CA MET A 1 6.62 -1.91 1.93
C MET A 1 6.85 -3.38 1.59
N LYS A 2 6.87 -3.73 0.31
CA LYS A 2 7.10 -5.11 -0.16
C LYS A 2 8.05 -5.09 -1.36
N SER A 3 9.10 -5.93 -1.33
CA SER A 3 10.16 -5.95 -2.35
C SER A 3 9.76 -6.65 -3.66
N LYS A 4 8.86 -7.65 -3.59
CA LYS A 4 8.33 -8.40 -4.74
C LYS A 4 7.10 -9.24 -4.35
N GLY A 5 6.45 -9.87 -5.34
CA GLY A 5 5.40 -10.89 -5.16
C GLY A 5 4.08 -10.54 -5.85
N SER A 6 3.03 -11.34 -5.62
CA SER A 6 1.74 -11.24 -6.33
C SER A 6 0.93 -9.96 -6.09
N ASP A 7 -0.03 -9.70 -6.97
CA ASP A 7 -0.97 -8.56 -6.96
C ASP A 7 -1.97 -8.59 -5.79
N ALA A 8 -2.18 -9.76 -5.18
CA ALA A 8 -3.09 -9.98 -4.05
C ALA A 8 -4.52 -9.43 -4.30
N GLY A 9 -5.03 -9.55 -5.53
CA GLY A 9 -6.37 -9.11 -5.92
C GLY A 9 -6.44 -7.63 -6.35
N HIS A 10 -5.32 -6.92 -6.38
CA HIS A 10 -5.29 -5.52 -6.84
C HIS A 10 -5.20 -5.45 -8.37
N ASN A 11 -6.31 -5.08 -9.03
CA ASN A 11 -6.41 -5.01 -10.50
C ASN A 11 -5.30 -4.19 -11.17
N GLY A 12 -4.92 -3.05 -10.59
CA GLY A 12 -3.78 -2.25 -11.10
C GLY A 12 -2.43 -2.96 -11.02
N LEU A 13 -2.15 -3.70 -9.94
CA LEU A 13 -0.89 -4.44 -9.80
C LEU A 13 -0.87 -5.67 -10.72
N LYS A 14 -2.02 -6.31 -10.94
CA LYS A 14 -2.15 -7.40 -11.90
C LYS A 14 -1.69 -6.95 -13.29
N HIS A 15 -2.22 -5.83 -13.77
CA HIS A 15 -1.83 -5.30 -15.07
C HIS A 15 -0.35 -4.91 -15.15
N ILE A 16 0.20 -4.28 -14.11
CA ILE A 16 1.65 -3.96 -14.06
C ILE A 16 2.48 -5.24 -14.12
N GLN A 17 2.09 -6.29 -13.38
CA GLN A 17 2.80 -7.56 -13.38
C GLN A 17 2.76 -8.28 -14.73
N ASP A 18 1.65 -8.17 -15.47
CA ASP A 18 1.55 -8.71 -16.82
C ASP A 18 2.55 -8.03 -17.79
N LEU A 19 2.95 -6.78 -17.51
CA LEU A 19 3.88 -6.01 -18.35
C LEU A 19 5.35 -6.19 -17.95
N ILE A 20 5.67 -6.10 -16.66
CA ILE A 20 7.06 -6.05 -16.17
C ILE A 20 7.43 -7.18 -15.20
N GLY A 21 6.50 -8.09 -14.92
CA GLY A 21 6.67 -9.17 -13.95
C GLY A 21 6.52 -8.72 -12.50
N GLN A 22 6.83 -9.62 -11.56
CA GLN A 22 6.55 -9.43 -10.12
C GLN A 22 7.74 -8.88 -9.30
N ASN A 23 8.87 -8.64 -9.95
CA ASN A 23 10.14 -8.31 -9.30
C ASN A 23 10.34 -6.79 -9.21
N TYR A 24 9.39 -6.09 -8.60
CA TYR A 24 9.48 -4.66 -8.34
C TYR A 24 9.02 -4.30 -6.91
N PRO A 25 9.69 -3.33 -6.26
CA PRO A 25 9.29 -2.88 -4.94
C PRO A 25 8.01 -2.05 -5.02
N ARG A 26 7.18 -2.16 -3.99
CA ARG A 26 5.93 -1.39 -3.86
C ARG A 26 5.68 -0.95 -2.42
N LEU A 27 5.27 0.30 -2.27
CA LEU A 27 4.70 0.82 -1.03
C LEU A 27 3.23 0.38 -0.99
N ARG A 28 2.80 -0.18 0.15
CA ARG A 28 1.40 -0.57 0.38
C ARG A 28 0.81 0.44 1.35
N PHE A 29 -0.22 1.15 0.92
CA PHE A 29 -1.03 2.01 1.77
C PHE A 29 -2.29 1.24 2.17
N GLY A 30 -2.45 0.96 3.46
CA GLY A 30 -3.60 0.20 3.95
C GLY A 30 -4.84 1.08 4.06
N ILE A 31 -5.88 0.75 3.31
CA ILE A 31 -7.19 1.43 3.38
C ILE A 31 -8.20 0.71 4.28
N GLY A 32 -7.91 -0.54 4.68
CA GLY A 32 -8.78 -1.41 5.47
C GLY A 32 -9.40 -2.53 4.64
N ASP A 33 -10.12 -3.42 5.32
CA ASP A 33 -10.81 -4.58 4.75
C ASP A 33 -12.23 -4.75 5.32
N ASP A 34 -12.80 -3.66 5.86
CA ASP A 34 -14.13 -3.64 6.48
C ASP A 34 -15.24 -3.58 5.41
N PHE A 35 -15.38 -4.68 4.69
CA PHE A 35 -16.44 -4.88 3.71
C PHE A 35 -16.89 -6.35 3.70
N PRO A 36 -18.19 -6.62 3.44
CA PRO A 36 -18.67 -7.99 3.30
C PRO A 36 -18.06 -8.66 2.08
N ARG A 37 -18.05 -10.00 2.05
CA ARG A 37 -17.60 -10.75 0.86
C ARG A 37 -18.36 -10.26 -0.38
N GLY A 38 -17.61 -9.79 -1.39
CA GLY A 38 -18.14 -9.23 -2.63
C GLY A 38 -18.30 -7.70 -2.65
N GLY A 39 -18.21 -7.02 -1.50
CA GLY A 39 -18.31 -5.55 -1.37
C GLY A 39 -17.02 -4.78 -1.66
N GLN A 40 -15.99 -5.45 -2.17
CA GLN A 40 -14.67 -4.83 -2.39
C GLN A 40 -14.73 -3.68 -3.40
N ILE A 41 -15.56 -3.81 -4.44
CA ILE A 41 -15.66 -2.80 -5.51
C ILE A 41 -16.18 -1.48 -4.93
N ASP A 42 -17.27 -1.54 -4.16
CA ASP A 42 -17.84 -0.34 -3.55
C ASP A 42 -16.87 0.28 -2.55
N TYR A 43 -16.24 -0.54 -1.71
CA TYR A 43 -15.28 -0.09 -0.71
C TYR A 43 -14.09 0.69 -1.29
N VAL A 44 -13.52 0.25 -2.41
CA VAL A 44 -12.36 0.93 -3.03
C VAL A 44 -12.73 2.17 -3.84
N LEU A 45 -14.00 2.32 -4.22
CA LEU A 45 -14.50 3.45 -5.01
C LEU A 45 -15.19 4.50 -4.14
N ASP A 46 -15.56 4.17 -2.90
CA ASP A 46 -16.20 5.09 -1.98
C ASP A 46 -15.19 6.06 -1.32
N ARG A 47 -15.73 7.10 -0.69
CA ARG A 47 -14.95 8.07 0.08
C ARG A 47 -14.60 7.51 1.45
N PHE A 48 -13.46 7.93 1.97
CA PHE A 48 -13.09 7.68 3.35
C PHE A 48 -14.13 8.29 4.32
N SER A 49 -14.49 7.54 5.35
CA SER A 49 -15.32 8.03 6.46
C SER A 49 -14.61 9.15 7.24
N GLU A 50 -15.34 9.91 8.05
CA GLU A 50 -14.74 10.99 8.86
C GLU A 50 -13.63 10.46 9.79
N GLU A 51 -13.84 9.31 10.41
CA GLU A 51 -12.83 8.65 11.25
C GLU A 51 -11.58 8.25 10.46
N GLN A 52 -11.76 7.69 9.26
CA GLN A 52 -10.64 7.35 8.38
C GLN A 52 -9.89 8.61 7.92
N GLN A 53 -10.62 9.68 7.57
CA GLN A 53 -10.05 10.95 7.17
C GLN A 53 -9.20 11.59 8.27
N GLN A 54 -9.60 11.47 9.54
CA GLN A 54 -8.80 11.94 10.67
C GLN A 54 -7.46 11.20 10.81
N GLN A 55 -7.40 9.93 10.39
CA GLN A 55 -6.18 9.12 10.43
C GLN A 55 -5.29 9.29 9.18
N LEU A 56 -5.83 9.83 8.08
CA LEU A 56 -5.09 9.97 6.82
C LEU A 56 -3.81 10.83 6.95
N PRO A 57 -3.81 12.00 7.63
CA PRO A 57 -2.62 12.84 7.72
C PRO A 57 -1.40 12.09 8.28
N GLU A 58 -1.57 11.40 9.41
CA GLU A 58 -0.50 10.62 10.04
C GLU A 58 -0.01 9.48 9.12
N ARG A 59 -0.95 8.73 8.51
CA ARG A 59 -0.60 7.65 7.58
C ARG A 59 0.13 8.15 6.34
N ILE A 60 -0.23 9.33 5.83
CA ILE A 60 0.43 9.96 4.70
C ILE A 60 1.85 10.41 5.08
N GLU A 61 2.04 10.99 6.26
CA GLU A 61 3.38 11.35 6.76
C GLU A 61 4.30 10.13 6.84
N ILE A 62 3.80 9.02 7.41
CA ILE A 62 4.54 7.75 7.45
C ILE A 62 4.88 7.27 6.02
N ALA A 63 3.94 7.35 5.09
CA ALA A 63 4.17 6.95 3.70
C ALA A 63 5.24 7.83 3.03
N VAL A 64 5.24 9.14 3.27
CA VAL A 64 6.27 10.07 2.77
C VAL A 64 7.64 9.72 3.34
N ASP A 65 7.73 9.46 4.64
CA ASP A 65 8.98 9.07 5.30
C ASP A 65 9.49 7.72 4.79
N MET A 66 8.60 6.76 4.53
CA MET A 66 8.94 5.50 3.87
C MET A 66 9.53 5.72 2.48
N ILE A 67 8.98 6.65 1.68
CA ILE A 67 9.52 6.99 0.35
C ILE A 67 10.93 7.55 0.49
N ARG A 68 11.17 8.49 1.42
CA ARG A 68 12.51 9.03 1.67
C ARG A 68 13.50 7.96 2.10
N SER A 69 13.11 7.12 3.07
CA SER A 69 13.94 6.00 3.54
C SER A 69 14.25 5.03 2.40
N PHE A 70 13.29 4.72 1.53
CA PHE A 70 13.51 3.84 0.40
C PHE A 70 14.56 4.40 -0.57
N CYS A 71 14.47 5.69 -0.89
CA CYS A 71 15.42 6.35 -1.78
C CYS A 71 16.83 6.46 -1.19
N LEU A 72 16.96 6.66 0.13
CA LEU A 72 18.24 6.96 0.78
C LEU A 72 18.92 5.74 1.43
N ALA A 73 18.13 4.83 2.00
CA ALA A 73 18.62 3.69 2.77
C ALA A 73 18.32 2.33 2.11
N GLY A 74 17.52 2.31 1.04
CA GLY A 74 17.20 1.11 0.27
C GLY A 74 16.11 0.23 0.90
N ILE A 75 15.60 -0.70 0.08
CA ILE A 75 14.39 -1.49 0.38
C ILE A 75 14.44 -2.27 1.70
N GLN A 76 15.57 -2.91 2.01
CA GLN A 76 15.67 -3.77 3.20
C GLN A 76 15.57 -2.97 4.50
N ASN A 77 16.28 -1.85 4.56
CA ASN A 77 16.29 -0.97 5.74
C ASN A 77 14.91 -0.34 5.94
N THR A 78 14.29 0.17 4.87
CA THR A 78 12.94 0.72 4.92
C THR A 78 11.91 -0.31 5.36
N MET A 79 11.99 -1.54 4.85
CA MET A 79 11.09 -2.61 5.28
C MET A 79 11.24 -2.90 6.78
N ASN A 80 12.47 -3.04 7.27
CA ASN A 80 12.72 -3.30 8.69
C ASN A 80 12.21 -2.18 9.61
N GLN A 81 12.33 -0.92 9.16
CA GLN A 81 11.97 0.25 9.96
C GLN A 81 10.45 0.50 10.02
N TYR A 82 9.72 0.22 8.94
CA TYR A 82 8.32 0.66 8.80
C TYR A 82 7.29 -0.47 8.67
N ASN A 83 7.67 -1.71 8.39
CA ASN A 83 6.67 -2.78 8.25
C ASN A 83 6.07 -3.27 9.57
N ASN A 84 6.74 -2.98 10.69
CA ASN A 84 6.30 -3.37 12.03
C ASN A 84 5.81 -2.16 12.87
N LYS A 85 5.64 -1.02 12.23
CA LYS A 85 4.95 0.15 12.79
C LYS A 85 3.53 0.17 12.26
#